data_AF-A0A8B7Q316-F1
#
_entry.id   AF-A0A8B7Q316-F1
#
_cell.length_a   1.000
_cell.length_b   1.000
_cell.length_c   1.000
_cell.angle_alpha   90.00
_cell.angle_beta   90.00
_cell.angle_gamma   90.00
#
_symmetry.space_group_name_H-M   'P 1'
#
loop_
_entity.id
_entity.type
_entity.pdbx_description
1 polymer ?
#
loop_
_entity_poly.entity_id
_entity_poly.type
_entity_poly.pdbx_seq_one_letter_code
_entity_poly.pdbx_strand_id
1 'polypeptide(L)'
;MLLPWLLVLSTVGLGARGDVSWDKAQTKDMLERLQDLFTNISQLTGKGRLDVATVVSRKEWGAEAVGCSPRLTTPVGFLIMHHVPGLECHNQTVCGQRLRELQTQHVHSNNWCDVAYNYLVGDDGRVYEGVGWDVQGMHTPGYNNISLGLAFFGTKEGHSPSPAALCAMEGLISYAVQKGHLSPLYVQPFLVKGENCLAPRQTASPKKACPAIVPRSAWEARETHCSTMTVPAKYVIIIHTAERTCNTPDECCPLVQTMQSRFMDRLYTCDIGYNFLMGQDGAIYEGVGWNVQGSHTPGYDDIALGLAFMGTFSEKPPNAMALEAAQTLIQCAVDKGYLSPNYLLVGHSDVSNTLSPGKALHNIISTWPHFRQ
;
A
#
# COMPACT_ATOMS: atom_id res chain seq x y z
N MET A 1 -15.56 -37.84 -13.59
CA MET A 1 -17.01 -37.96 -13.34
C MET A 1 -17.36 -36.95 -12.24
N LEU A 2 -17.65 -35.68 -12.55
CA LEU A 2 -18.94 -35.07 -12.98
C LEU A 2 -20.09 -35.17 -11.94
N LEU A 3 -20.25 -34.05 -11.19
CA LEU A 3 -21.49 -33.30 -10.82
C LEU A 3 -22.62 -34.02 -10.01
N PRO A 4 -23.68 -33.35 -9.47
CA PRO A 4 -23.84 -32.03 -8.78
C PRO A 4 -25.06 -31.91 -7.78
N TRP A 5 -25.41 -30.66 -7.40
CA TRP A 5 -26.68 -30.09 -6.83
C TRP A 5 -26.72 -29.87 -5.30
N LEU A 6 -27.29 -28.79 -4.71
CA LEU A 6 -28.34 -27.84 -5.12
C LEU A 6 -28.31 -26.55 -4.26
N LEU A 7 -28.68 -25.42 -4.87
CA LEU A 7 -29.06 -24.15 -4.23
C LEU A 7 -30.39 -24.27 -3.48
N VAL A 8 -30.53 -23.62 -2.32
CA VAL A 8 -31.83 -23.34 -1.70
C VAL A 8 -32.03 -21.83 -1.62
N LEU A 9 -32.96 -21.34 -2.45
CA LEU A 9 -33.63 -20.06 -2.30
C LEU A 9 -34.75 -20.22 -1.26
N SER A 10 -34.86 -19.29 -0.32
CA SER A 10 -36.09 -19.08 0.44
C SER A 10 -36.65 -17.70 0.10
N THR A 11 -37.90 -17.68 -0.34
CA THR A 11 -38.74 -16.50 -0.54
C THR A 11 -39.85 -16.47 0.53
N VAL A 12 -40.48 -15.30 0.66
CA VAL A 12 -41.66 -14.89 1.46
C VAL A 12 -41.26 -13.99 2.66
N GLY A 13 -41.72 -12.75 2.81
CA GLY A 13 -42.60 -11.92 1.98
C GLY A 13 -43.00 -10.61 2.69
N LEU A 14 -43.12 -9.55 1.88
CA LEU A 14 -43.91 -8.30 1.98
C LEU A 14 -43.53 -7.07 2.85
N GLY A 15 -43.38 -5.96 2.11
CA GLY A 15 -43.74 -4.56 2.44
C GLY A 15 -42.63 -3.57 2.05
N ALA A 16 -42.72 -2.63 1.09
CA ALA A 16 -43.79 -2.15 0.21
C ALA A 16 -43.16 -1.31 -0.95
N ARG A 17 -43.80 -1.36 -2.13
CA ARG A 17 -43.94 -0.32 -3.19
C ARG A 17 -42.74 0.11 -4.06
N GLY A 18 -42.79 -0.27 -5.35
CA GLY A 18 -42.08 0.35 -6.47
C GLY A 18 -41.98 -0.58 -7.69
N ASP A 19 -42.94 -0.50 -8.62
CA ASP A 19 -42.96 -1.29 -9.87
C ASP A 19 -41.81 -0.90 -10.81
N VAL A 20 -40.98 -1.88 -11.20
CA VAL A 20 -40.21 -1.84 -12.46
C VAL A 20 -40.29 -3.23 -13.09
N SER A 21 -41.10 -3.35 -14.15
CA SER A 21 -41.19 -4.55 -14.99
C SER A 21 -39.99 -4.61 -15.93
N TRP A 22 -39.15 -5.64 -15.81
CA TRP A 22 -38.06 -5.92 -16.74
C TRP A 22 -38.46 -7.02 -17.72
N ASP A 23 -38.27 -6.76 -19.01
CA ASP A 23 -38.55 -7.72 -20.09
C ASP A 23 -37.51 -8.86 -20.10
N LYS A 24 -37.97 -10.11 -20.17
CA LYS A 24 -37.13 -11.33 -20.09
C LYS A 24 -36.08 -11.41 -21.20
N ALA A 25 -36.29 -10.72 -22.32
CA ALA A 25 -35.34 -10.66 -23.43
C ALA A 25 -34.07 -9.86 -23.08
N GLN A 26 -34.21 -8.73 -22.37
CA GLN A 26 -33.06 -7.90 -21.95
C GLN A 26 -32.19 -8.62 -20.91
N THR A 27 -32.81 -9.40 -20.02
CA THR A 27 -32.06 -10.15 -19.00
C THR A 27 -31.21 -11.26 -19.61
N LYS A 28 -31.64 -11.84 -20.74
CA LYS A 28 -30.90 -12.88 -21.46
C LYS A 28 -29.74 -12.30 -22.28
N ASP A 29 -29.95 -11.20 -23.00
CA ASP A 29 -28.89 -10.50 -23.74
C ASP A 29 -27.77 -9.99 -22.81
N MET A 30 -28.15 -9.47 -21.64
CA MET A 30 -27.18 -9.03 -20.64
C MET A 30 -26.38 -10.20 -20.04
N LEU A 31 -27.00 -11.37 -19.87
CA LEU A 31 -26.33 -12.57 -19.34
C LEU A 31 -25.36 -13.17 -20.37
N GLU A 32 -25.71 -13.18 -21.65
CA GLU A 32 -24.84 -13.65 -22.74
C GLU A 32 -23.63 -12.70 -22.91
N ARG A 33 -23.85 -11.38 -22.86
CA ARG A 33 -22.76 -10.37 -22.87
C ARG A 33 -21.85 -10.46 -21.65
N LEU A 34 -22.40 -10.75 -20.47
CA LEU A 34 -21.60 -10.99 -19.26
C LEU A 34 -20.79 -12.28 -19.38
N GLN A 35 -21.34 -13.35 -19.92
CA GLN A 35 -20.60 -14.60 -20.17
C GLN A 35 -19.47 -14.41 -21.17
N ASP A 36 -19.66 -13.61 -22.22
CA ASP A 36 -18.61 -13.30 -23.20
C ASP A 36 -17.48 -12.44 -22.57
N LEU A 37 -17.83 -11.51 -21.67
CA LEU A 37 -16.87 -10.76 -20.86
C LEU A 37 -16.09 -11.66 -19.89
N PHE A 38 -16.73 -12.62 -19.23
CA PHE A 38 -16.04 -13.59 -18.36
C PHE A 38 -15.14 -14.55 -19.14
N THR A 39 -15.48 -14.89 -20.38
CA THR A 39 -14.65 -15.73 -21.25
C THR A 39 -13.41 -14.97 -21.74
N ASN A 40 -13.53 -13.66 -22.00
CA ASN A 40 -12.38 -12.79 -22.30
C ASN A 40 -11.49 -12.50 -21.07
N ILE A 41 -12.08 -12.36 -19.87
CA ILE A 41 -11.30 -12.18 -18.62
C ILE A 41 -10.52 -13.46 -18.27
N SER A 42 -11.07 -14.64 -18.55
CA SER A 42 -10.34 -15.91 -18.38
C SER A 42 -9.21 -16.10 -19.40
N GLN A 43 -9.27 -15.47 -20.57
CA GLN A 43 -8.12 -15.38 -21.49
C GLN A 43 -7.08 -14.34 -21.06
N LEU A 44 -7.48 -13.25 -20.39
CA LEU A 44 -6.58 -12.21 -19.87
C LEU A 44 -5.83 -12.63 -18.59
N THR A 45 -6.38 -13.58 -17.83
CA THR A 45 -5.76 -14.11 -16.60
C THR A 45 -4.78 -15.26 -16.86
N GLY A 46 -4.56 -15.66 -18.12
CA GLY A 46 -3.66 -16.74 -18.51
C GLY A 46 -2.19 -16.37 -18.74
N LYS A 47 -1.77 -15.11 -18.53
CA LYS A 47 -0.43 -14.62 -18.96
C LYS A 47 0.56 -14.26 -17.84
N GLY A 48 0.26 -14.64 -16.59
CA GLY A 48 1.09 -14.34 -15.41
C GLY A 48 1.78 -15.57 -14.80
N ARG A 49 2.26 -16.52 -15.62
CA ARG A 49 3.11 -17.60 -15.14
C ARG A 49 4.56 -17.22 -15.45
N LEU A 50 5.39 -17.04 -14.43
CA LEU A 50 6.85 -16.99 -14.61
C LEU A 50 7.26 -18.36 -15.16
N ASP A 51 7.34 -18.49 -16.48
CA ASP A 51 7.98 -19.65 -17.08
C ASP A 51 9.45 -19.60 -16.66
N VAL A 52 9.97 -20.75 -16.19
CA VAL A 52 11.37 -20.95 -15.78
C VAL A 52 12.37 -20.50 -16.87
N ALA A 53 11.91 -20.23 -18.09
CA ALA A 53 12.65 -19.71 -19.23
C ALA A 53 13.10 -18.23 -19.14
N THR A 54 12.69 -17.45 -18.12
CA THR A 54 13.00 -16.00 -18.04
C THR A 54 14.12 -15.65 -17.05
N VAL A 55 14.67 -16.64 -16.33
CA VAL A 55 15.83 -16.43 -15.44
C VAL A 55 17.13 -16.68 -16.22
N VAL A 56 17.94 -15.64 -16.34
CA VAL A 56 19.32 -15.67 -16.84
C VAL A 56 20.20 -16.09 -15.67
N SER A 57 20.68 -17.32 -15.72
CA SER A 57 21.59 -17.89 -14.73
C SER A 57 22.93 -17.15 -14.69
N ARG A 58 23.65 -17.32 -13.59
CA ARG A 58 25.03 -16.82 -13.44
C ARG A 58 25.93 -17.17 -14.62
N LYS A 59 25.83 -18.40 -15.11
CA LYS A 59 26.60 -18.86 -16.26
C LYS A 59 26.23 -18.10 -17.55
N GLU A 60 24.96 -17.81 -17.75
CA GLU A 60 24.47 -17.16 -18.97
C GLU A 60 24.84 -15.67 -19.06
N TRP A 61 24.86 -14.95 -17.93
CA TRP A 61 25.35 -13.57 -17.92
C TRP A 61 26.86 -13.46 -17.70
N GLY A 62 27.56 -14.58 -17.49
CA GLY A 62 29.03 -14.63 -17.40
C GLY A 62 29.58 -14.17 -16.05
N ALA A 63 28.91 -14.55 -14.97
CA ALA A 63 29.32 -14.27 -13.60
C ALA A 63 30.63 -14.95 -13.20
N GLU A 64 31.42 -14.29 -12.37
CA GLU A 64 32.45 -14.93 -11.58
C GLU A 64 31.87 -15.88 -10.52
N ALA A 65 32.71 -16.66 -9.84
CA ALA A 65 32.27 -17.53 -8.76
C ALA A 65 31.77 -16.71 -7.55
N VAL A 66 30.71 -17.19 -6.89
CA VAL A 66 30.17 -16.54 -5.68
C VAL A 66 31.19 -16.65 -4.55
N GLY A 67 31.66 -15.51 -4.02
CA GLY A 67 32.54 -15.48 -2.85
C GLY A 67 31.81 -15.45 -1.51
N CYS A 68 30.47 -15.31 -1.51
CA CYS A 68 29.67 -15.17 -0.31
C CYS A 68 29.51 -16.52 0.41
N SER A 69 30.00 -16.58 1.65
CA SER A 69 30.00 -17.82 2.46
C SER A 69 28.74 -18.04 3.33
N PRO A 70 28.12 -17.02 3.95
CA PRO A 70 26.98 -17.25 4.81
C PRO A 70 25.75 -17.74 4.01
N ARG A 71 25.07 -18.74 4.57
CA ARG A 71 23.82 -19.28 4.01
C ARG A 71 22.63 -18.44 4.45
N LEU A 72 21.66 -18.29 3.56
CA LEU A 72 20.37 -17.69 3.87
C LEU A 72 19.37 -18.79 4.20
N THR A 73 18.76 -18.73 5.38
CA THR A 73 17.73 -19.71 5.77
C THR A 73 16.38 -19.26 5.24
N THR A 74 15.75 -20.11 4.43
CA THR A 74 14.43 -19.85 3.83
C THR A 74 13.33 -20.66 4.55
N PRO A 75 12.07 -20.18 4.54
CA PRO A 75 11.59 -18.92 3.96
C PRO A 75 12.06 -17.70 4.76
N VAL A 76 12.55 -16.67 4.09
CA VAL A 76 12.85 -15.40 4.76
C VAL A 76 11.57 -14.63 5.04
N GLY A 77 11.58 -13.84 6.11
CA GLY A 77 10.44 -13.00 6.52
C GLY A 77 10.41 -11.62 5.87
N PHE A 78 11.48 -11.20 5.19
CA PHE A 78 11.62 -9.84 4.68
C PHE A 78 12.00 -9.83 3.20
N LEU A 79 11.45 -8.88 2.46
CA LEU A 79 11.84 -8.56 1.09
C LEU A 79 12.40 -7.13 1.04
N ILE A 80 13.60 -6.93 0.52
CA ILE A 80 14.17 -5.59 0.34
C ILE A 80 14.39 -5.33 -1.14
N MET A 81 13.73 -4.29 -1.64
CA MET A 81 13.82 -3.85 -3.02
C MET A 81 14.84 -2.73 -3.18
N HIS A 82 15.68 -2.84 -4.21
CA HIS A 82 16.71 -1.87 -4.57
C HIS A 82 16.54 -1.39 -6.02
N HIS A 83 17.18 -0.28 -6.33
CA HIS A 83 17.40 0.19 -7.69
C HIS A 83 18.89 0.48 -7.87
N VAL A 84 19.46 -0.01 -8.97
CA VAL A 84 20.85 0.22 -9.35
C VAL A 84 20.87 1.27 -10.46
N PRO A 85 21.29 2.52 -10.18
CA PRO A 85 21.33 3.58 -11.17
C PRO A 85 22.48 3.40 -12.19
N GLY A 86 22.37 4.04 -13.35
CA GLY A 86 23.48 4.22 -14.29
C GLY A 86 23.86 3.01 -15.15
N LEU A 87 23.10 1.91 -15.11
CA LEU A 87 23.39 0.67 -15.84
C LEU A 87 22.48 0.43 -17.04
N GLU A 88 22.26 1.43 -17.89
CA GLU A 88 21.32 1.34 -19.02
C GLU A 88 21.52 0.09 -19.89
N CYS A 89 20.44 -0.67 -20.08
CA CYS A 89 20.44 -1.90 -20.87
C CYS A 89 19.02 -2.27 -21.33
N HIS A 90 18.87 -2.78 -22.56
CA HIS A 90 17.54 -3.12 -23.12
C HIS A 90 17.51 -4.49 -23.83
N ASN A 91 18.58 -5.29 -23.70
CA ASN A 91 18.62 -6.66 -24.18
C ASN A 91 19.59 -7.49 -23.34
N GLN A 92 19.47 -8.81 -23.42
CA GLN A 92 20.21 -9.74 -22.56
C GLN A 92 21.73 -9.58 -22.65
N THR A 93 22.27 -9.34 -23.84
CA THR A 93 23.71 -9.18 -24.05
C THR A 93 24.24 -7.95 -23.32
N VAL A 94 23.55 -6.80 -23.48
CA VAL A 94 23.94 -5.54 -22.83
C VAL A 94 23.69 -5.62 -21.33
N CYS A 95 22.54 -6.13 -20.89
CA CYS A 95 22.23 -6.28 -19.47
C CYS A 95 23.22 -7.22 -18.76
N GLY A 96 23.60 -8.33 -19.39
CA GLY A 96 24.64 -9.21 -18.88
C GLY A 96 26.01 -8.51 -18.79
N GLN A 97 26.35 -7.66 -19.76
CA GLN A 97 27.57 -6.84 -19.67
C GLN A 97 27.53 -5.86 -18.49
N ARG A 98 26.42 -5.12 -18.33
CA ARG A 98 26.23 -4.18 -17.22
C ARG A 98 26.27 -4.88 -15.86
N LEU A 99 25.74 -6.10 -15.78
CA LEU A 99 25.79 -6.88 -14.55
C LEU A 99 27.20 -7.36 -14.21
N ARG A 100 28.03 -7.70 -15.21
CA ARG A 100 29.47 -7.96 -14.99
C ARG A 100 30.22 -6.71 -14.54
N GLU A 101 29.91 -5.54 -15.11
CA GLU A 101 30.48 -4.26 -14.66
C GLU A 101 30.14 -3.98 -13.18
N LEU A 102 28.88 -4.23 -12.79
CA LEU A 102 28.43 -4.13 -11.40
C LEU A 102 29.14 -5.14 -10.47
N GLN A 103 29.29 -6.40 -10.91
CA GLN A 103 30.01 -7.42 -10.15
C GLN A 103 31.47 -7.02 -9.93
N THR A 104 32.16 -6.56 -10.98
CA THR A 104 33.54 -6.06 -10.90
C THR A 104 33.65 -4.90 -9.91
N GLN A 105 32.72 -3.95 -9.94
CA GLN A 105 32.70 -2.84 -8.99
C GLN A 105 32.52 -3.32 -7.55
N HIS A 106 31.54 -4.18 -7.30
CA HIS A 106 31.28 -4.69 -5.95
C HIS A 106 32.48 -5.51 -5.43
N VAL A 107 32.98 -6.47 -6.22
CA VAL A 107 34.04 -7.38 -5.79
C VAL A 107 35.38 -6.65 -5.66
N HIS A 108 35.80 -5.91 -6.69
CA HIS A 108 37.15 -5.36 -6.74
C HIS A 108 37.27 -3.94 -6.21
N SER A 109 36.20 -3.14 -6.26
CA SER A 109 36.24 -1.75 -5.74
C SER A 109 35.71 -1.66 -4.31
N ASN A 110 34.64 -2.39 -3.98
CA ASN A 110 34.01 -2.33 -2.66
C ASN A 110 34.47 -3.45 -1.71
N ASN A 111 35.31 -4.37 -2.19
CA ASN A 111 35.76 -5.57 -1.47
C ASN A 111 34.59 -6.44 -0.98
N TRP A 112 33.56 -6.56 -1.82
CA TRP A 112 32.39 -7.37 -1.55
C TRP A 112 32.55 -8.80 -2.03
N CYS A 113 31.78 -9.73 -1.47
CA CYS A 113 31.88 -11.14 -1.82
C CYS A 113 31.26 -11.49 -3.19
N ASP A 114 30.37 -10.63 -3.70
CA ASP A 114 29.74 -10.72 -5.03
C ASP A 114 28.89 -9.46 -5.30
N VAL A 115 28.09 -9.47 -6.37
CA VAL A 115 26.88 -8.63 -6.49
C VAL A 115 26.02 -8.76 -5.23
N ALA A 116 25.49 -7.64 -4.74
CA ALA A 116 24.93 -7.57 -3.39
C ALA A 116 23.59 -8.30 -3.23
N TYR A 117 22.89 -8.54 -4.34
CA TYR A 117 21.48 -8.94 -4.40
C TYR A 117 21.34 -10.44 -4.69
N ASN A 118 20.25 -11.03 -4.21
CA ASN A 118 19.89 -12.41 -4.51
C ASN A 118 19.50 -12.56 -5.99
N TYR A 119 18.68 -11.65 -6.49
CA TYR A 119 18.27 -11.58 -7.89
C TYR A 119 18.10 -10.13 -8.33
N LEU A 120 18.30 -9.88 -9.62
CA LEU A 120 18.12 -8.57 -10.23
C LEU A 120 17.17 -8.67 -11.43
N VAL A 121 16.47 -7.60 -11.78
CA VAL A 121 15.63 -7.55 -12.97
C VAL A 121 16.12 -6.42 -13.87
N GLY A 122 16.50 -6.79 -15.08
CA GLY A 122 16.94 -5.86 -16.10
C GLY A 122 15.76 -5.16 -16.76
N ASP A 123 16.00 -3.97 -17.30
CA ASP A 123 14.99 -3.20 -18.05
C ASP A 123 14.56 -3.90 -19.36
N ASP A 124 15.31 -4.93 -19.77
CA ASP A 124 14.95 -5.90 -20.81
C ASP A 124 13.86 -6.92 -20.41
N GLY A 125 13.38 -6.85 -19.16
CA GLY A 125 12.32 -7.72 -18.63
C GLY A 125 12.78 -9.12 -18.23
N ARG A 126 14.09 -9.36 -18.10
CA ARG A 126 14.64 -10.65 -17.67
C ARG A 126 15.07 -10.61 -16.22
N VAL A 127 14.95 -11.75 -15.53
CA VAL A 127 15.48 -11.94 -14.18
C VAL A 127 16.91 -12.45 -14.29
N TYR A 128 17.85 -11.84 -13.58
CA TYR A 128 19.24 -12.25 -13.53
C TYR A 128 19.56 -12.81 -12.15
N GLU A 129 20.16 -13.98 -12.13
CA GLU A 129 20.59 -14.63 -10.89
C GLU A 129 21.79 -13.88 -10.28
N GLY A 130 21.61 -13.35 -9.07
CA GLY A 130 22.67 -12.78 -8.26
C GLY A 130 23.32 -13.86 -7.40
N VAL A 131 23.37 -13.70 -6.08
CA VAL A 131 23.90 -14.75 -5.18
C VAL A 131 22.98 -15.97 -5.04
N GLY A 132 21.74 -15.89 -5.55
CA GLY A 132 20.77 -16.99 -5.54
C GLY A 132 19.93 -17.05 -4.27
N TRP A 133 19.09 -18.08 -4.13
CA TRP A 133 18.11 -18.19 -3.03
C TRP A 133 18.69 -18.53 -1.66
N ASP A 134 19.74 -19.35 -1.62
CA ASP A 134 20.25 -19.96 -0.37
C ASP A 134 21.53 -19.30 0.16
N VAL A 135 21.92 -18.18 -0.43
CA VAL A 135 23.14 -17.43 -0.07
C VAL A 135 22.74 -16.05 0.44
N GLN A 136 23.32 -15.67 1.57
CA GLN A 136 23.14 -14.33 2.12
C GLN A 136 23.85 -13.31 1.22
N GLY A 137 23.08 -12.36 0.69
CA GLY A 137 23.62 -11.21 -0.02
C GLY A 137 24.22 -10.15 0.90
N MET A 138 24.62 -9.03 0.31
CA MET A 138 25.17 -7.86 1.03
C MET A 138 24.40 -6.57 0.74
N HIS A 139 23.15 -6.70 0.34
CA HIS A 139 22.30 -5.61 -0.14
C HIS A 139 21.86 -4.63 0.95
N THR A 140 21.71 -5.06 2.22
CA THR A 140 21.22 -4.18 3.29
C THR A 140 21.79 -4.57 4.65
N PRO A 141 22.73 -3.77 5.21
CA PRO A 141 23.26 -3.99 6.55
C PRO A 141 22.14 -4.14 7.59
N GLY A 142 22.25 -5.16 8.43
CA GLY A 142 21.24 -5.49 9.45
C GLY A 142 20.08 -6.36 8.98
N TYR A 143 19.92 -6.58 7.68
CA TYR A 143 18.83 -7.40 7.12
C TYR A 143 19.32 -8.55 6.23
N ASN A 144 20.58 -8.54 5.79
CA ASN A 144 21.16 -9.54 4.87
C ASN A 144 20.87 -11.01 5.25
N ASN A 145 20.82 -11.34 6.54
CA ASN A 145 20.62 -12.72 7.03
C ASN A 145 19.15 -13.13 7.20
N ILE A 146 18.19 -12.21 7.04
CA ILE A 146 16.75 -12.42 7.29
C ILE A 146 15.87 -11.97 6.13
N SER A 147 16.47 -11.59 5.00
CA SER A 147 15.75 -11.01 3.87
C SER A 147 16.29 -11.46 2.52
N LEU A 148 15.44 -11.37 1.49
CA LEU A 148 15.85 -11.45 0.09
C LEU A 148 16.07 -10.02 -0.43
N GLY A 149 17.24 -9.79 -1.01
CA GLY A 149 17.56 -8.56 -1.73
C GLY A 149 17.23 -8.72 -3.20
N LEU A 150 16.24 -7.98 -3.69
CA LEU A 150 15.90 -7.88 -5.11
C LEU A 150 16.23 -6.48 -5.62
N ALA A 151 16.70 -6.35 -6.87
CA ALA A 151 17.04 -5.05 -7.43
C ALA A 151 16.57 -4.87 -8.87
N PHE A 152 16.13 -3.68 -9.23
CA PHE A 152 16.00 -3.26 -10.63
C PHE A 152 17.32 -2.66 -11.12
N PHE A 153 17.69 -2.93 -12.37
CA PHE A 153 18.78 -2.25 -13.09
C PHE A 153 18.41 -2.11 -14.56
N GLY A 154 19.21 -1.39 -15.36
CA GLY A 154 18.94 -1.25 -16.79
C GLY A 154 18.23 0.04 -17.18
N THR A 155 17.62 0.75 -16.24
CA THR A 155 16.89 1.97 -16.55
C THR A 155 17.81 3.17 -16.65
N LYS A 156 17.42 4.13 -17.49
CA LYS A 156 17.99 5.46 -17.49
C LYS A 156 17.75 6.14 -16.15
N GLU A 157 18.76 6.88 -15.67
CA GLU A 157 18.61 7.68 -14.45
C GLU A 157 17.39 8.60 -14.54
N GLY A 158 16.64 8.70 -13.44
CA GLY A 158 15.40 9.48 -13.36
C GLY A 158 14.18 8.85 -14.07
N HIS A 159 14.28 7.62 -14.58
CA HIS A 159 13.18 6.90 -15.21
C HIS A 159 12.82 5.62 -14.45
N SER A 160 11.52 5.30 -14.42
CA SER A 160 11.00 4.06 -13.82
C SER A 160 11.40 2.82 -14.64
N PRO A 161 11.44 1.62 -14.02
CA PRO A 161 11.55 0.35 -14.73
C PRO A 161 10.50 0.17 -15.82
N SER A 162 10.91 -0.50 -16.91
CA SER A 162 10.03 -0.85 -18.02
C SER A 162 8.87 -1.73 -17.53
N PRO A 163 7.71 -1.69 -18.21
CA PRO A 163 6.60 -2.58 -17.88
C PRO A 163 7.00 -4.06 -17.87
N ALA A 164 7.94 -4.46 -18.74
CA ALA A 164 8.44 -5.83 -18.78
C ALA A 164 9.25 -6.17 -17.51
N ALA A 165 10.09 -5.24 -17.03
CA ALA A 165 10.82 -5.40 -15.78
C ALA A 165 9.88 -5.49 -14.57
N LEU A 166 8.86 -4.63 -14.50
CA LEU A 166 7.86 -4.67 -13.42
C LEU A 166 7.13 -6.03 -13.38
N CYS A 167 6.66 -6.52 -14.53
CA CYS A 167 6.03 -7.84 -14.64
C CYS A 167 6.99 -8.98 -14.25
N ALA A 168 8.25 -8.91 -14.66
CA ALA A 168 9.25 -9.92 -14.30
C ALA A 168 9.55 -9.95 -12.80
N MET A 169 9.57 -8.78 -12.14
CA MET A 169 9.73 -8.70 -10.69
C MET A 169 8.54 -9.28 -9.95
N GLU A 170 7.31 -8.98 -10.38
CA GLU A 170 6.09 -9.56 -9.80
C GLU A 170 6.08 -11.08 -9.93
N GLY A 171 6.46 -11.61 -11.10
CA GLY A 171 6.61 -13.04 -11.33
C GLY A 171 7.69 -13.68 -10.45
N LEU A 172 8.81 -12.98 -10.25
CA LEU A 172 9.89 -13.44 -9.38
C LEU A 172 9.48 -13.51 -7.90
N ILE A 173 8.80 -12.48 -7.39
CA ILE A 173 8.27 -12.45 -6.02
C ILE A 173 7.24 -13.58 -5.83
N SER A 174 6.33 -13.73 -6.79
CA SER A 174 5.33 -14.80 -6.78
C SER A 174 5.98 -16.19 -6.75
N TYR A 175 7.04 -16.39 -7.55
CA TYR A 175 7.82 -17.62 -7.55
C TYR A 175 8.51 -17.86 -6.20
N ALA A 176 9.14 -16.82 -5.63
CA ALA A 176 9.83 -16.90 -4.34
C ALA A 176 8.87 -17.35 -3.22
N VAL A 177 7.64 -16.82 -3.20
CA VAL A 177 6.60 -17.24 -2.25
C VAL A 177 6.16 -18.67 -2.52
N GLN A 178 5.85 -19.01 -3.78
CA GLN A 178 5.38 -20.34 -4.15
C GLN A 178 6.39 -21.45 -3.82
N LYS A 179 7.69 -21.18 -3.95
CA LYS A 179 8.77 -22.13 -3.67
C LYS A 179 9.25 -22.11 -2.23
N GLY A 180 8.69 -21.26 -1.38
CA GLY A 180 9.07 -21.16 0.04
C GLY A 180 10.43 -20.50 0.26
N HIS A 181 10.93 -19.72 -0.71
CA HIS A 181 12.10 -18.87 -0.50
C HIS A 181 11.73 -17.61 0.29
N LEU A 182 10.53 -17.08 0.04
CA LEU A 182 9.94 -15.92 0.71
C LEU A 182 8.67 -16.34 1.46
N SER A 183 8.50 -15.88 2.70
CA SER A 183 7.26 -16.10 3.46
C SER A 183 6.06 -15.49 2.73
N PRO A 184 4.88 -16.12 2.69
CA PRO A 184 3.66 -15.48 2.17
C PRO A 184 3.20 -14.28 3.00
N LEU A 185 3.72 -14.11 4.22
CA LEU A 185 3.49 -12.98 5.12
C LEU A 185 4.71 -12.06 5.21
N TYR A 186 5.54 -12.01 4.16
CA TYR A 186 6.77 -11.23 4.19
C TYR A 186 6.48 -9.74 4.45
N VAL A 187 7.42 -9.09 5.12
CA VAL A 187 7.41 -7.64 5.33
C VAL A 187 8.35 -7.02 4.31
N GLN A 188 7.88 -6.01 3.59
CA GLN A 188 8.73 -5.16 2.75
C GLN A 188 8.98 -3.84 3.49
N PRO A 189 10.06 -3.73 4.29
CA PRO A 189 10.38 -2.48 4.94
C PRO A 189 10.85 -1.47 3.89
N PHE A 190 10.37 -0.23 3.97
CA PHE A 190 10.92 0.88 3.20
C PHE A 190 12.35 1.18 3.68
N LEU A 191 13.31 0.38 3.23
CA LEU A 191 14.75 0.59 3.44
C LEU A 191 15.36 1.16 2.17
N VAL A 192 14.86 2.30 1.71
CA VAL A 192 15.56 3.08 0.67
C VAL A 192 16.66 3.89 1.36
N LYS A 193 17.80 3.25 1.60
CA LYS A 193 19.09 3.96 1.60
C LYS A 193 19.72 3.73 0.22
N GLY A 194 19.21 4.46 -0.77
CA GLY A 194 19.85 4.61 -2.07
C GLY A 194 20.42 6.02 -2.16
N GLU A 195 21.74 6.11 -2.25
CA GLU A 195 22.45 7.37 -2.47
C GLU A 195 22.09 7.95 -3.84
N ASN A 196 21.75 9.24 -3.84
CA ASN A 196 21.84 10.21 -4.94
C ASN A 196 21.34 9.77 -6.34
N CYS A 197 20.02 9.90 -6.56
CA CYS A 197 19.55 10.45 -7.83
C CYS A 197 19.48 11.98 -7.68
N LEU A 198 20.29 12.71 -8.45
CA LEU A 198 20.15 14.14 -8.65
C LEU A 198 18.83 14.42 -9.39
N ALA A 199 17.72 14.43 -8.65
CA ALA A 199 16.70 15.42 -8.94
C ALA A 199 17.40 16.79 -8.83
N PRO A 200 17.12 17.76 -9.74
CA PRO A 200 17.40 19.15 -9.38
C PRO A 200 16.80 19.34 -8.00
N ARG A 201 17.55 19.92 -7.06
CA ARG A 201 17.01 20.30 -5.74
C ARG A 201 15.58 20.77 -6.00
N GLN A 202 14.59 19.96 -5.59
CA GLN A 202 13.33 20.57 -5.26
C GLN A 202 13.77 21.57 -4.21
N THR A 203 13.80 22.85 -4.62
CA THR A 203 13.83 23.95 -3.67
C THR A 203 12.86 23.50 -2.62
N ALA A 204 13.38 23.22 -1.41
CA ALA A 204 12.60 22.66 -0.34
C ALA A 204 11.28 23.39 -0.37
N SER A 205 10.20 22.69 -0.77
CA SER A 205 8.87 23.24 -0.61
C SER A 205 8.88 23.69 0.84
N PRO A 206 8.67 24.99 1.11
CA PRO A 206 8.92 25.55 2.43
C PRO A 206 8.22 24.63 3.40
N LYS A 207 8.97 24.01 4.35
CA LYS A 207 8.44 23.01 5.29
C LYS A 207 7.06 23.48 5.70
N LYS A 208 6.02 22.88 5.11
CA LYS A 208 4.69 23.46 5.22
C LYS A 208 4.35 23.28 6.67
N ALA A 209 4.15 24.40 7.38
CA ALA A 209 3.89 24.35 8.80
C ALA A 209 2.74 23.37 9.04
N CYS A 210 2.83 22.58 10.10
CA CYS A 210 1.75 21.68 10.51
C CYS A 210 0.40 22.40 10.40
N PRO A 211 -0.62 21.75 9.85
CA PRO A 211 -1.88 22.42 9.58
C PRO A 211 -2.51 22.84 10.90
N ALA A 212 -3.27 23.94 10.87
CA ALA A 212 -4.08 24.32 12.01
C ALA A 212 -5.13 23.23 12.27
N ILE A 213 -5.21 22.76 13.51
CA ILE A 213 -6.20 21.80 13.96
C ILE A 213 -7.20 22.57 14.81
N VAL A 214 -8.49 22.43 14.51
CA VAL A 214 -9.59 22.93 15.35
C VAL A 214 -9.56 22.10 16.63
N PRO A 215 -9.14 22.69 17.76
CA PRO A 215 -8.95 21.94 19.00
C PRO A 215 -10.29 21.52 19.56
N ARG A 216 -10.27 20.51 20.43
CA ARG A 216 -11.45 20.04 21.17
C ARG A 216 -12.29 21.15 21.81
N SER A 217 -11.63 22.16 22.39
CA SER A 217 -12.32 23.30 23.00
C SER A 217 -13.09 24.17 22.01
N ALA A 218 -12.66 24.25 20.75
CA ALA A 218 -13.28 25.11 19.74
C ALA A 218 -14.57 24.54 19.17
N TRP A 219 -14.74 23.22 19.20
CA TRP A 219 -16.01 22.55 18.89
C TRP A 219 -16.77 22.12 20.16
N GLU A 220 -16.38 22.63 21.34
CA GLU A 220 -17.04 22.38 22.63
C GLU A 220 -17.13 20.89 23.00
N ALA A 221 -16.02 20.16 22.83
CA ALA A 221 -15.95 18.75 23.18
C ALA A 221 -16.33 18.49 24.64
N ARG A 222 -17.09 17.41 24.86
CA ARG A 222 -17.27 16.83 26.18
C ARG A 222 -15.92 16.37 26.73
N GLU A 223 -15.76 16.47 28.04
CA GLU A 223 -14.61 15.92 28.76
C GLU A 223 -14.63 14.39 28.70
N THR A 224 -13.48 13.79 28.41
CA THR A 224 -13.34 12.34 28.19
C THR A 224 -12.07 11.80 28.83
N HIS A 225 -12.13 10.51 29.19
CA HIS A 225 -11.03 9.78 29.80
C HIS A 225 -10.88 8.45 29.07
N CYS A 226 -10.03 8.44 28.05
CA CYS A 226 -9.77 7.29 27.20
C CYS A 226 -8.36 6.73 27.45
N SER A 227 -8.16 5.47 27.09
CA SER A 227 -6.84 4.83 27.11
C SER A 227 -5.88 5.52 26.13
N THR A 228 -4.60 5.50 26.45
CA THR A 228 -3.54 5.98 25.54
C THR A 228 -3.23 4.93 24.47
N MET A 229 -2.82 5.37 23.28
CA MET A 229 -2.33 4.48 22.22
C MET A 229 -0.80 4.43 22.15
N THR A 230 -0.25 3.43 21.45
CA THR A 230 1.19 3.32 21.23
C THR A 230 1.63 4.26 20.12
N VAL A 231 2.56 5.18 20.43
CA VAL A 231 3.20 6.07 19.46
C VAL A 231 4.69 5.72 19.27
N PRO A 232 5.27 5.88 18.06
CA PRO A 232 4.61 6.33 16.84
C PRO A 232 3.63 5.27 16.30
N ALA A 233 2.45 5.73 15.87
CA ALA A 233 1.46 4.88 15.22
C ALA A 233 2.06 4.23 13.96
N LYS A 234 1.59 3.03 13.63
CA LYS A 234 2.10 2.25 12.47
C LYS A 234 1.15 2.32 11.28
N TYR A 235 -0.11 2.69 11.51
CA TYR A 235 -1.14 2.71 10.49
C TYR A 235 -1.85 4.07 10.44
N VAL A 236 -2.29 4.42 9.25
CA VAL A 236 -3.32 5.44 9.01
C VAL A 236 -4.52 4.73 8.39
N ILE A 237 -5.68 4.82 9.02
CA ILE A 237 -6.92 4.25 8.50
C ILE A 237 -7.81 5.39 8.03
N ILE A 238 -8.05 5.46 6.74
CA ILE A 238 -8.95 6.44 6.14
C ILE A 238 -10.38 5.92 6.21
N ILE A 239 -11.26 6.74 6.78
CA ILE A 239 -12.64 6.42 7.11
C ILE A 239 -13.54 7.50 6.50
N HIS A 240 -14.74 7.15 6.06
CA HIS A 240 -15.84 8.12 5.96
C HIS A 240 -16.79 7.98 7.15
N THR A 241 -17.46 9.06 7.54
CA THR A 241 -18.44 9.02 8.64
C THR A 241 -19.77 8.39 8.23
N ALA A 242 -20.04 8.27 6.93
CA ALA A 242 -21.33 7.86 6.36
C ALA A 242 -22.49 8.78 6.81
N GLU A 243 -22.17 10.06 7.04
CA GLU A 243 -23.13 11.09 7.42
C GLU A 243 -23.22 12.18 6.34
N ARG A 244 -23.90 13.29 6.68
CA ARG A 244 -23.87 14.52 5.88
C ARG A 244 -22.47 15.10 5.84
N THR A 245 -22.15 15.81 4.76
CA THR A 245 -21.00 16.70 4.71
C THR A 245 -21.29 18.00 5.47
N CYS A 246 -20.25 18.80 5.69
CA CYS A 246 -20.33 20.15 6.23
C CYS A 246 -19.28 21.02 5.51
N ASN A 247 -19.61 22.27 5.22
CA ASN A 247 -18.79 23.16 4.37
C ASN A 247 -18.38 24.46 5.06
N THR A 248 -18.84 24.68 6.29
CA THR A 248 -18.47 25.83 7.12
C THR A 248 -18.24 25.40 8.57
N PRO A 249 -17.49 26.17 9.37
CA PRO A 249 -17.30 25.88 10.79
C PRO A 249 -18.62 25.75 11.56
N ASP A 250 -19.60 26.61 11.26
CA ASP A 250 -20.93 26.60 11.89
C ASP A 250 -21.73 25.32 11.57
N GLU A 251 -21.42 24.63 10.47
CA GLU A 251 -22.01 23.34 10.13
C GLU A 251 -21.21 22.15 10.68
N CYS A 252 -19.88 22.28 10.69
CA CYS A 252 -18.95 21.20 11.01
C CYS A 252 -18.78 21.00 12.52
N CYS A 253 -18.64 22.06 13.32
CA CYS A 253 -18.53 21.91 14.79
C CYS A 253 -19.73 21.16 15.38
N PRO A 254 -21.00 21.53 15.07
CA PRO A 254 -22.16 20.77 15.57
C PRO A 254 -22.24 19.33 15.05
N LEU A 255 -21.71 19.07 13.84
CA LEU A 255 -21.64 17.71 13.30
C LEU A 255 -20.68 16.84 14.12
N VAL A 256 -19.50 17.37 14.46
CA VAL A 256 -18.53 16.68 15.33
C VAL A 256 -19.10 16.43 16.73
N GLN A 257 -19.78 17.42 17.33
CA GLN A 257 -20.48 17.26 18.62
C GLN A 257 -21.56 16.17 18.57
N THR A 258 -22.34 16.14 17.48
CA THR A 258 -23.38 15.12 17.26
C THR A 258 -22.76 13.73 17.17
N MET A 259 -21.65 13.60 16.45
CA MET A 259 -20.90 12.34 16.37
C MET A 259 -20.35 11.92 17.73
N GLN A 260 -19.72 12.83 18.48
CA GLN A 260 -19.24 12.54 19.83
C GLN A 260 -20.38 12.04 20.72
N SER A 261 -21.52 12.73 20.73
CA SER A 261 -22.69 12.33 21.51
C SER A 261 -23.21 10.95 21.11
N ARG A 262 -23.24 10.63 19.81
CA ARG A 262 -23.61 9.28 19.35
C ARG A 262 -22.62 8.23 19.83
N PHE A 263 -21.32 8.47 19.69
CA PHE A 263 -20.28 7.54 20.12
C PHE A 263 -20.33 7.26 21.63
N MET A 264 -20.53 8.30 22.44
CA MET A 264 -20.59 8.17 23.91
C MET A 264 -21.94 7.59 24.37
N ASP A 265 -23.05 8.15 23.91
CA ASP A 265 -24.37 7.88 24.50
C ASP A 265 -25.10 6.69 23.84
N ARG A 266 -24.69 6.30 22.62
CA ARG A 266 -25.32 5.18 21.88
C ARG A 266 -24.37 4.02 21.64
N LEU A 267 -23.09 4.29 21.36
CA LEU A 267 -22.09 3.25 21.11
C LEU A 267 -21.27 2.90 22.36
N TYR A 268 -21.49 3.61 23.47
CA TYR A 268 -20.84 3.38 24.77
C TYR A 268 -19.31 3.36 24.72
N THR A 269 -18.75 4.16 23.81
CA THR A 269 -17.30 4.41 23.71
C THR A 269 -16.92 5.59 24.62
N CYS A 270 -15.63 5.68 24.98
CA CYS A 270 -15.18 6.72 25.92
C CYS A 270 -15.21 8.15 25.32
N ASP A 271 -15.21 8.27 24.00
CA ASP A 271 -15.22 9.54 23.24
C ASP A 271 -15.64 9.28 21.78
N ILE A 272 -15.62 10.31 20.92
CA ILE A 272 -15.67 10.15 19.48
C ILE A 272 -14.63 9.14 19.00
N GLY A 273 -15.01 8.19 18.13
CA GLY A 273 -14.13 7.07 17.81
C GLY A 273 -12.91 7.40 16.97
N TYR A 274 -12.84 8.58 16.34
CA TYR A 274 -11.79 8.95 15.37
C TYR A 274 -10.71 9.84 16.00
N ASN A 275 -9.46 9.71 15.56
CA ASN A 275 -8.38 10.59 16.00
C ASN A 275 -8.56 12.01 15.45
N PHE A 276 -8.86 12.13 14.15
CA PHE A 276 -9.11 13.41 13.48
C PHE A 276 -10.20 13.29 12.44
N LEU A 277 -10.87 14.42 12.17
CA LEU A 277 -11.94 14.50 11.18
C LEU A 277 -11.69 15.63 10.17
N MET A 278 -12.03 15.40 8.90
CA MET A 278 -11.86 16.37 7.82
C MET A 278 -13.22 16.83 7.29
N GLY A 279 -13.46 18.14 7.38
CA GLY A 279 -14.64 18.77 6.79
C GLY A 279 -14.42 19.19 5.33
N GLN A 280 -15.52 19.42 4.59
CA GLN A 280 -15.42 19.99 3.25
C GLN A 280 -15.08 21.50 3.30
N ASP A 281 -15.07 22.12 4.48
CA ASP A 281 -14.49 23.43 4.73
C ASP A 281 -12.95 23.44 4.67
N GLY A 282 -12.31 22.26 4.59
CA GLY A 282 -10.86 22.11 4.59
C GLY A 282 -10.24 22.12 5.99
N ALA A 283 -11.05 22.20 7.05
CA ALA A 283 -10.55 22.18 8.42
C ALA A 283 -10.34 20.75 8.94
N ILE A 284 -9.42 20.63 9.89
CA ILE A 284 -9.12 19.39 10.61
C ILE A 284 -9.65 19.55 12.03
N TYR A 285 -10.57 18.69 12.42
CA TYR A 285 -11.16 18.68 13.75
C TYR A 285 -10.47 17.62 14.60
N GLU A 286 -9.96 18.02 15.76
CA GLU A 286 -9.39 17.10 16.73
C GLU A 286 -10.49 16.22 17.32
N GLY A 287 -10.42 14.91 17.08
CA GLY A 287 -11.23 13.92 17.78
C GLY A 287 -10.54 13.53 19.09
N VAL A 288 -10.18 12.25 19.24
CA VAL A 288 -9.36 11.83 20.41
C VAL A 288 -7.91 12.32 20.36
N GLY A 289 -7.44 12.78 19.19
CA GLY A 289 -6.11 13.37 19.04
C GLY A 289 -5.00 12.35 18.79
N TRP A 290 -3.75 12.72 19.11
CA TRP A 290 -2.54 12.03 18.63
C TRP A 290 -2.13 10.77 19.41
N ASN A 291 -2.38 10.75 20.71
CA ASN A 291 -1.82 9.77 21.64
C ASN A 291 -2.90 9.00 22.44
N VAL A 292 -4.16 9.13 22.02
CA VAL A 292 -5.31 8.51 22.65
C VAL A 292 -5.87 7.45 21.71
N GLN A 293 -6.19 6.29 22.28
CA GLN A 293 -6.81 5.17 21.57
C GLN A 293 -8.22 5.57 21.11
N GLY A 294 -8.49 5.38 19.83
CA GLY A 294 -9.81 5.58 19.24
C GLY A 294 -10.78 4.44 19.52
N SER A 295 -11.87 4.42 18.76
CA SER A 295 -12.83 3.30 18.71
C SER A 295 -13.41 3.20 17.29
N HIS A 296 -12.53 3.28 16.31
CA HIS A 296 -12.88 3.40 14.90
C HIS A 296 -12.71 2.09 14.13
N THR A 297 -11.74 1.25 14.51
CA THR A 297 -11.41 0.02 13.81
C THR A 297 -10.88 -1.02 14.80
N PRO A 298 -11.74 -1.96 15.24
CA PRO A 298 -11.35 -2.99 16.19
C PRO A 298 -10.08 -3.74 15.77
N GLY A 299 -9.13 -3.88 16.68
CA GLY A 299 -7.82 -4.50 16.44
C GLY A 299 -6.74 -3.55 15.89
N TYR A 300 -7.09 -2.30 15.61
CA TYR A 300 -6.15 -1.26 15.17
C TYR A 300 -6.17 0.00 16.03
N ASP A 301 -7.18 0.18 16.89
CA ASP A 301 -7.42 1.41 17.65
C ASP A 301 -6.22 1.89 18.50
N ASP A 302 -5.35 0.98 18.94
CA ASP A 302 -4.17 1.25 19.79
C ASP A 302 -2.86 1.45 19.01
N ILE A 303 -2.87 1.24 17.69
CA ILE A 303 -1.69 1.30 16.82
C ILE A 303 -1.89 2.14 15.54
N ALA A 304 -3.11 2.64 15.30
CA ALA A 304 -3.49 3.36 14.09
C ALA A 304 -4.07 4.74 14.41
N LEU A 305 -3.80 5.71 13.54
CA LEU A 305 -4.56 6.96 13.50
C LEU A 305 -5.75 6.81 12.56
N GLY A 306 -6.97 6.89 13.10
CA GLY A 306 -8.20 6.96 12.33
C GLY A 306 -8.49 8.37 11.84
N LEU A 307 -8.46 8.58 10.53
CA LEU A 307 -8.75 9.86 9.87
C LEU A 307 -10.11 9.78 9.15
N ALA A 308 -11.12 10.46 9.69
CA ALA A 308 -12.49 10.38 9.19
C ALA A 308 -12.88 11.59 8.32
N PHE A 309 -13.18 11.36 7.05
CA PHE A 309 -13.81 12.35 6.19
C PHE A 309 -15.31 12.46 6.53
N MET A 310 -15.76 13.67 6.87
CA MET A 310 -17.16 13.93 7.23
C MET A 310 -18.03 13.93 5.97
N GLY A 311 -18.76 12.82 5.76
CA GLY A 311 -19.61 12.62 4.60
C GLY A 311 -19.75 11.15 4.19
N THR A 312 -20.41 10.94 3.05
CA THR A 312 -20.51 9.64 2.37
C THR A 312 -19.85 9.73 1.00
N PHE A 313 -18.77 8.98 0.80
CA PHE A 313 -17.91 9.10 -0.39
C PHE A 313 -17.88 7.82 -1.23
N SER A 314 -19.01 7.13 -1.32
CA SER A 314 -19.15 5.95 -2.18
C SER A 314 -19.17 6.31 -3.67
N GLU A 315 -19.81 7.43 -4.02
CA GLU A 315 -19.99 7.85 -5.42
C GLU A 315 -19.20 9.10 -5.78
N LYS A 316 -19.20 10.10 -4.88
CA LYS A 316 -18.49 11.37 -5.06
C LYS A 316 -17.33 11.44 -4.07
N PRO A 317 -16.16 11.91 -4.48
CA PRO A 317 -15.04 12.07 -3.57
C PRO A 317 -15.21 13.32 -2.67
N PRO A 318 -14.46 13.42 -1.57
CA PRO A 318 -14.27 14.69 -0.86
C PRO A 318 -13.67 15.74 -1.79
N ASN A 319 -13.89 17.02 -1.47
CA ASN A 319 -13.25 18.11 -2.20
C ASN A 319 -11.73 18.15 -1.95
N ALA A 320 -11.04 18.93 -2.80
CA ALA A 320 -9.58 19.04 -2.75
C ALA A 320 -9.06 19.54 -1.40
N MET A 321 -9.77 20.45 -0.74
CA MET A 321 -9.36 21.03 0.54
C MET A 321 -9.34 19.97 1.65
N ALA A 322 -10.37 19.12 1.73
CA ALA A 322 -10.41 18.02 2.69
C ALA A 322 -9.29 16.99 2.45
N LEU A 323 -9.01 16.66 1.18
CA LEU A 323 -7.93 15.74 0.81
C LEU A 323 -6.55 16.30 1.15
N GLU A 324 -6.32 17.59 0.85
CA GLU A 324 -5.08 18.29 1.19
C GLU A 324 -4.87 18.40 2.71
N ALA A 325 -5.94 18.66 3.46
CA ALA A 325 -5.93 18.70 4.91
C ALA A 325 -5.46 17.36 5.51
N ALA A 326 -5.99 16.24 5.01
CA ALA A 326 -5.57 14.90 5.44
C ALA A 326 -4.11 14.60 5.11
N GLN A 327 -3.65 14.87 3.88
CA GLN A 327 -2.25 14.63 3.51
C GLN A 327 -1.28 15.49 4.33
N THR A 328 -1.62 16.77 4.56
CA THR A 328 -0.79 17.69 5.35
C THR A 328 -0.77 17.26 6.83
N LEU A 329 -1.89 16.74 7.35
CA LEU A 329 -1.95 16.20 8.71
C LEU A 329 -1.09 14.94 8.86
N ILE A 330 -1.14 14.02 7.88
CA ILE A 330 -0.31 12.81 7.88
C ILE A 330 1.17 13.18 7.87
N GLN A 331 1.58 14.14 7.02
CA GLN A 331 2.96 14.62 7.01
C GLN A 331 3.35 15.24 8.35
N CYS A 332 2.50 16.08 8.93
CA CYS A 332 2.73 16.66 10.25
C CYS A 332 2.87 15.59 11.35
N ALA A 333 2.09 14.50 11.27
CA ALA A 333 2.15 13.40 12.21
C ALA A 333 3.52 12.70 12.17
N VAL A 334 4.08 12.51 10.97
CA VAL A 334 5.44 11.98 10.79
C VAL A 334 6.47 12.96 11.33
N ASP A 335 6.38 14.23 10.96
CA ASP A 335 7.34 15.27 11.37
C ASP A 335 7.39 15.45 12.90
N LYS A 336 6.25 15.28 13.58
CA LYS A 336 6.14 15.37 15.03
C LYS A 336 6.39 14.04 15.77
N GLY A 337 6.64 12.95 15.05
CA GLY A 337 6.91 11.62 15.65
C GLY A 337 5.67 10.92 16.21
N TYR A 338 4.46 11.36 15.87
CA TYR A 338 3.21 10.66 16.21
C TYR A 338 2.93 9.50 15.26
N LEU A 339 3.45 9.57 14.03
CA LEU A 339 3.30 8.54 13.01
C LEU A 339 4.69 8.07 12.56
N SER A 340 4.83 6.76 12.39
CA SER A 340 6.09 6.16 11.96
C SER A 340 6.42 6.60 10.52
N PRO A 341 7.67 6.93 10.17
CA PRO A 341 8.02 7.28 8.79
C PRO A 341 7.73 6.18 7.76
N ASN A 342 7.63 4.92 8.18
CA ASN A 342 7.27 3.76 7.36
C ASN A 342 5.87 3.24 7.65
N TYR A 343 4.94 4.13 8.02
CA TYR A 343 3.54 3.79 8.25
C TYR A 343 2.88 3.13 7.03
N LEU A 344 1.78 2.40 7.27
CA LEU A 344 0.90 1.86 6.24
C LEU A 344 -0.40 2.65 6.21
N LEU A 345 -0.81 3.08 5.03
CA LEU A 345 -2.09 3.72 4.79
C LEU A 345 -3.07 2.71 4.21
N VAL A 346 -4.25 2.62 4.78
CA VAL A 346 -5.33 1.74 4.31
C VAL A 346 -6.66 2.47 4.34
N GLY A 347 -7.59 2.06 3.49
CA GLY A 347 -9.00 2.34 3.69
C GLY A 347 -9.58 1.45 4.79
N HIS A 348 -10.61 1.93 5.48
CA HIS A 348 -11.32 1.14 6.49
C HIS A 348 -11.80 -0.23 5.95
N SER A 349 -12.24 -0.30 4.70
CA SER A 349 -12.66 -1.52 4.00
C SER A 349 -11.56 -2.56 3.82
N ASP A 350 -10.29 -2.15 3.87
CA ASP A 350 -9.15 -3.06 3.66
C ASP A 350 -8.84 -3.87 4.92
N VAL A 351 -9.36 -3.43 6.07
CA VAL A 351 -9.10 -4.03 7.39
C VAL A 351 -10.37 -4.36 8.17
N SER A 352 -11.54 -4.07 7.62
CA SER A 352 -12.84 -4.34 8.25
C SER A 352 -13.93 -4.56 7.19
N ASN A 353 -14.95 -5.35 7.53
CA ASN A 353 -16.08 -5.60 6.64
C ASN A 353 -17.05 -4.41 6.63
N THR A 354 -16.69 -3.35 5.91
CA THR A 354 -17.44 -2.09 5.80
C THR A 354 -17.29 -1.50 4.40
N LEU A 355 -18.24 -0.63 4.02
CA LEU A 355 -18.14 0.15 2.78
C LEU A 355 -17.29 1.40 2.94
N SER A 356 -16.96 1.80 4.17
CA SER A 356 -16.07 2.92 4.47
C SER A 356 -14.66 2.64 3.94
N PRO A 357 -13.92 3.59 3.36
CA PRO A 357 -14.19 5.03 3.25
C PRO A 357 -15.08 5.41 2.06
N GLY A 358 -15.70 4.45 1.39
CA GLY A 358 -16.49 4.64 0.18
C GLY A 358 -15.61 4.54 -1.06
N LYS A 359 -16.14 3.92 -2.11
CA LYS A 359 -15.38 3.61 -3.33
C LYS A 359 -14.70 4.83 -3.97
N ALA A 360 -15.37 5.98 -4.05
CA ALA A 360 -14.78 7.17 -4.66
C ALA A 360 -13.58 7.72 -3.87
N LEU A 361 -13.64 7.71 -2.54
CA LEU A 361 -12.52 8.10 -1.68
C LEU A 361 -11.43 7.01 -1.67
N HIS A 362 -11.81 5.73 -1.59
CA HIS A 362 -10.88 4.60 -1.63
C HIS A 362 -10.00 4.62 -2.89
N ASN A 363 -10.61 4.84 -4.06
CA ASN A 363 -9.89 4.99 -5.34
C ASN A 363 -8.88 6.14 -5.35
N ILE A 364 -9.08 7.19 -4.55
CA ILE A 364 -8.14 8.30 -4.46
C ILE A 364 -7.01 7.95 -3.50
N ILE A 365 -7.32 7.45 -2.31
CA ILE A 365 -6.27 7.13 -1.33
C ILE A 365 -5.38 5.98 -1.78
N SER A 366 -5.85 5.11 -2.68
CA SER A 366 -5.02 4.07 -3.31
C SER A 366 -3.87 4.63 -4.15
N THR A 367 -3.95 5.91 -4.52
CA THR A 367 -2.88 6.64 -5.21
C THR A 367 -1.94 7.39 -4.27
N TRP A 368 -2.25 7.44 -2.97
CA TRP A 368 -1.44 8.18 -2.00
C TRP A 368 -0.17 7.42 -1.62
N PRO A 369 0.90 8.14 -1.22
CA PRO A 369 2.07 7.51 -0.61
C PRO A 369 1.67 6.62 0.57
N HIS A 370 2.42 5.53 0.75
CA HIS A 370 2.21 4.54 1.82
C HIS A 370 0.89 3.74 1.74
N PHE A 371 0.07 3.89 0.70
CA PHE A 371 -1.10 3.02 0.53
C PHE A 371 -0.67 1.55 0.38
N ARG A 372 -1.25 0.69 1.22
CA ARG A 372 -1.05 -0.75 1.15
C ARG A 372 -1.97 -1.33 0.08
N GLN A 373 -1.40 -1.67 -1.07
CA GLN A 373 -2.10 -2.36 -2.15
C GLN A 373 -2.57 -3.77 -1.76
#